data_AF-A0A7V9H378-F1
#
_entry.id   AF-A0A7V9H378-F1
#
_cell.length_a   1.000
_cell.length_b   1.000
_cell.length_c   1.000
_cell.angle_alpha   90.00
_cell.angle_beta   90.00
_cell.angle_gamma   90.00
#
_symmetry.space_group_name_H-M   'P 1'
#
loop_
_entity.id
_entity.type
_entity.pdbx_description
1 polymer ?
#
loop_
_entity_poly.entity_id
_entity_poly.type
_entity_poly.pdbx_seq_one_letter_code
_entity_poly.pdbx_strand_id
1 'polypeptide(L)'
;MTEPAGGESFPELFGVVQDYARGDHSHQVKALRVISAAYLPLFEVPPMPDAKRVVEDVLRANDFLLTDPESGGLEPAAVDAVVSVATSRLDEEDLKWGAGCLLDVMDALRQRALTEGYETYVLDAEDVLDGLESILAADIVEDAIEDAIEDALEGGV
;
A
#
# COMPACT_ATOMS: atom_id res chain seq x y z
N MET A 1 -5.69 -32.18 16.44
CA MET A 1 -5.83 -30.89 17.13
C MET A 1 -5.40 -29.86 16.10
N THR A 2 -6.31 -29.02 15.65
CA THR A 2 -6.02 -27.90 14.75
C THR A 2 -5.43 -26.77 15.59
N GLU A 3 -4.17 -26.41 15.33
CA GLU A 3 -3.58 -25.21 15.89
C GLU A 3 -4.41 -23.99 15.44
N PRO A 4 -4.76 -23.06 16.34
CA PRO A 4 -5.37 -21.80 15.92
C PRO A 4 -4.32 -21.03 15.12
N ALA A 5 -4.67 -20.64 13.89
CA ALA A 5 -3.88 -19.69 13.11
C ALA A 5 -3.53 -18.49 14.01
N GLY A 6 -2.25 -18.15 14.07
CA GLY A 6 -1.71 -17.13 14.98
C GLY A 6 -2.53 -15.84 14.89
N GLY A 7 -3.04 -15.39 16.04
CA GLY A 7 -3.80 -14.16 16.12
C GLY A 7 -2.96 -12.99 15.62
N GLU A 8 -3.52 -12.22 14.70
CA GLU A 8 -2.93 -10.97 14.21
C GLU A 8 -2.47 -10.11 15.39
N SER A 9 -1.32 -9.47 15.26
CA SER A 9 -0.82 -8.60 16.31
C SER A 9 -1.52 -7.25 16.29
N PHE A 10 -1.83 -6.73 17.48
CA PHE A 10 -2.43 -5.40 17.69
C PHE A 10 -3.84 -5.16 17.05
N PRO A 11 -4.79 -6.10 17.13
CA PRO A 11 -6.10 -5.97 16.49
C PRO A 11 -6.93 -4.80 17.04
N GLU A 12 -6.79 -4.46 18.33
CA GLU A 12 -7.49 -3.32 18.92
C GLU A 12 -6.97 -1.98 18.39
N LEU A 13 -5.65 -1.86 18.19
CA LEU A 13 -5.06 -0.65 17.61
C LEU A 13 -5.45 -0.53 16.14
N PHE A 14 -5.53 -1.65 15.41
CA PHE A 14 -6.01 -1.65 14.04
C PHE A 14 -7.47 -1.22 13.93
N GLY A 15 -8.34 -1.67 14.84
CA GLY A 15 -9.73 -1.22 14.92
C GLY A 15 -9.83 0.30 15.12
N VAL A 16 -8.97 0.89 15.94
CA VAL A 16 -8.89 2.35 16.12
C VAL A 16 -8.49 3.05 14.81
N VAL A 17 -7.48 2.54 14.10
CA VAL A 17 -7.06 3.12 12.80
C VAL A 17 -8.18 3.04 11.78
N GLN A 18 -8.92 1.93 11.71
CA GLN A 18 -10.05 1.75 10.81
C GLN A 18 -11.17 2.75 11.10
N ASP A 19 -11.56 2.92 12.36
CA ASP A 19 -12.59 3.90 12.73
C ASP A 19 -12.11 5.33 12.50
N TYR A 20 -10.83 5.59 12.74
CA TYR A 20 -10.20 6.89 12.50
C TYR A 20 -10.19 7.24 11.01
N ALA A 21 -9.89 6.28 10.13
CA ALA A 21 -9.88 6.47 8.68
C ALA A 21 -11.25 6.87 8.08
N ARG A 22 -12.36 6.60 8.77
CA ARG A 22 -13.71 7.00 8.33
C ARG A 22 -14.04 8.48 8.60
N GLY A 23 -13.13 9.21 9.24
CA GLY A 23 -13.28 10.63 9.54
C GLY A 23 -13.13 11.55 8.32
N ASP A 24 -12.84 12.83 8.60
CA ASP A 24 -12.55 13.81 7.55
C ASP A 24 -11.17 13.59 6.90
N HIS A 25 -10.85 14.41 5.90
CA HIS A 25 -9.57 14.39 5.18
C HIS A 25 -8.35 14.31 6.11
N SER A 26 -8.30 15.09 7.19
CA SER A 26 -7.16 15.07 8.12
C SER A 26 -7.02 13.73 8.83
N HIS A 27 -8.14 13.09 9.15
CA HIS A 27 -8.14 11.78 9.78
C HIS A 27 -7.68 10.69 8.80
N GLN A 28 -8.16 10.74 7.56
CA GLN A 28 -7.77 9.85 6.48
C GLN A 28 -6.27 9.88 6.23
N VAL A 29 -5.70 11.07 6.02
CA VAL A 29 -4.25 11.26 5.80
C VAL A 29 -3.43 10.69 6.97
N LYS A 30 -3.83 10.99 8.21
CA LYS A 30 -3.14 10.48 9.40
C LYS A 30 -3.25 8.96 9.55
N ALA A 31 -4.41 8.37 9.20
CA ALA A 31 -4.56 6.92 9.19
C ALA A 31 -3.60 6.28 8.18
N LEU A 32 -3.51 6.83 6.97
CA LEU A 32 -2.58 6.36 5.94
C LEU A 32 -1.12 6.47 6.39
N ARG A 33 -0.72 7.59 7.02
CA ARG A 33 0.64 7.75 7.58
C ARG A 33 0.96 6.75 8.69
N VAL A 34 -0.02 6.39 9.51
CA VAL A 34 0.15 5.35 10.54
C VAL A 34 0.31 3.98 9.88
N ILE A 35 -0.50 3.67 8.86
CA ILE A 35 -0.40 2.43 8.09
C ILE A 35 0.97 2.35 7.39
N SER A 36 1.38 3.38 6.66
CA SER A 36 2.67 3.35 5.95
C SER A 36 3.85 3.10 6.88
N ALA A 37 3.83 3.69 8.08
CA ALA A 37 4.86 3.48 9.09
C ALA A 37 4.79 2.11 9.79
N ALA A 38 3.59 1.53 9.95
CA ALA A 38 3.39 0.26 10.64
C ALA A 38 3.67 -0.97 9.78
N TYR A 39 3.54 -0.84 8.45
CA TYR A 39 3.70 -1.94 7.47
C TYR A 39 5.05 -1.85 6.74
N LEU A 40 6.06 -1.23 7.34
CA LEU A 40 7.41 -1.24 6.79
C LEU A 40 7.91 -2.70 6.66
N PRO A 41 8.55 -3.06 5.52
CA PRO A 41 9.09 -4.40 5.31
C PRO A 41 10.26 -4.65 6.28
N LEU A 42 9.91 -5.19 7.45
CA LEU A 42 10.86 -5.58 8.48
C LEU A 42 10.87 -7.10 8.54
N PHE A 43 12.08 -7.68 8.54
CA PHE A 43 12.24 -9.10 8.81
C PHE A 43 11.74 -9.40 10.23
N GLU A 44 10.90 -10.42 10.38
CA GLU A 44 10.32 -10.91 11.65
C GLU A 44 9.22 -10.02 12.30
N VAL A 45 8.35 -9.39 11.51
CA VAL A 45 7.12 -8.79 12.08
C VAL A 45 6.07 -9.89 12.32
N PRO A 46 5.39 -9.90 13.47
CA PRO A 46 4.21 -10.73 13.67
C PRO A 46 3.16 -10.49 12.57
N PRO A 47 2.25 -11.45 12.28
CA PRO A 47 1.22 -11.25 11.27
C PRO A 47 0.43 -9.97 11.59
N MET A 48 0.57 -8.97 10.72
CA MET A 48 -0.15 -7.71 10.83
C MET A 48 -1.58 -7.88 10.30
N PRO A 49 -2.57 -7.15 10.83
CA PRO A 49 -3.92 -7.15 10.29
C PRO A 49 -3.95 -6.77 8.80
N ASP A 50 -5.00 -7.19 8.08
CA ASP A 50 -5.14 -6.78 6.68
C ASP A 50 -5.59 -5.31 6.58
N ALA A 51 -4.65 -4.41 6.30
CA ALA A 51 -4.89 -2.99 6.07
C ALA A 51 -5.41 -2.64 4.67
N LYS A 52 -5.40 -3.58 3.70
CA LYS A 52 -5.75 -3.29 2.30
C LYS A 52 -7.10 -2.61 2.19
N ARG A 53 -8.10 -3.14 2.90
CA ARG A 53 -9.46 -2.60 2.88
C ARG A 53 -9.53 -1.17 3.41
N VAL A 54 -8.75 -0.82 4.44
CA VAL A 54 -8.73 0.53 5.00
C VAL A 54 -8.13 1.51 3.99
N VAL A 55 -7.02 1.13 3.36
CA VAL A 55 -6.37 1.94 2.32
C VAL A 55 -7.31 2.15 1.12
N GLU A 56 -7.92 1.06 0.61
CA GLU A 56 -8.87 1.15 -0.50
C GLU A 56 -10.08 2.03 -0.18
N ASP A 57 -10.67 1.88 1.01
CA ASP A 57 -11.85 2.66 1.41
C ASP A 57 -11.51 4.16 1.43
N VAL A 58 -10.32 4.54 1.90
CA VAL A 58 -9.84 5.93 1.87
C VAL A 58 -9.59 6.41 0.44
N LEU A 59 -8.92 5.62 -0.40
CA LEU A 59 -8.68 5.98 -1.80
C LEU A 59 -10.01 6.17 -2.55
N ARG A 60 -10.93 5.23 -2.45
CA ARG A 60 -12.26 5.30 -3.09
C ARG A 60 -13.08 6.48 -2.60
N ALA A 61 -13.01 6.81 -1.32
CA ALA A 61 -13.72 7.97 -0.77
C ALA A 61 -13.24 9.31 -1.37
N ASN A 62 -12.06 9.33 -1.98
CA ASN A 62 -11.44 10.47 -2.63
C ASN A 62 -11.25 10.26 -4.14
N ASP A 63 -12.03 9.36 -4.77
CA ASP A 63 -11.93 9.04 -6.20
C ASP A 63 -10.49 8.70 -6.65
N PHE A 64 -9.73 8.03 -5.79
CA PHE A 64 -8.31 7.67 -5.94
C PHE A 64 -7.36 8.85 -6.06
N LEU A 65 -7.80 10.06 -5.71
CA LEU A 65 -7.01 11.27 -5.77
C LEU A 65 -7.12 12.06 -4.46
N LEU A 66 -6.41 11.57 -3.44
CA LEU A 66 -6.28 12.26 -2.17
C LEU A 66 -5.29 13.43 -2.34
N THR A 67 -5.76 14.67 -2.24
CA THR A 67 -4.93 15.85 -2.47
C THR A 67 -4.62 16.60 -1.18
N ASP A 68 -3.37 17.04 -1.04
CA ASP A 68 -3.00 17.93 0.04
C ASP A 68 -3.64 19.31 -0.20
N PRO A 69 -4.43 19.85 0.74
CA PRO A 69 -5.15 21.11 0.55
C PRO A 69 -4.24 22.35 0.56
N GLU A 70 -3.01 22.24 1.05
CA GLU A 70 -2.00 23.32 1.05
C GLU A 70 -1.22 23.35 -0.27
N SER A 71 -0.78 22.19 -0.76
CA SER A 71 0.03 22.10 -1.98
C SER A 71 -0.79 21.94 -3.26
N GLY A 72 -2.00 21.37 -3.16
CA GLY A 72 -2.85 20.95 -4.28
C GLY A 72 -2.35 19.69 -5.00
N GLY A 73 -1.20 19.15 -4.60
CA GLY A 73 -0.62 17.91 -5.11
C GLY A 73 -1.22 16.67 -4.46
N LEU A 74 -0.81 15.51 -4.94
CA LEU A 74 -1.15 14.21 -4.37
C LEU A 74 -0.59 14.13 -2.95
N GLU A 75 -1.39 13.62 -2.01
CA GLU A 75 -0.90 13.34 -0.66
C GLU A 75 0.03 12.11 -0.71
N PRO A 76 1.33 12.26 -0.36
CA PRO A 76 2.28 11.15 -0.45
C PRO A 76 1.89 9.94 0.40
N ALA A 77 1.20 10.18 1.52
CA ALA A 77 0.73 9.12 2.40
C ALA A 77 -0.20 8.11 1.71
N ALA A 78 -0.90 8.51 0.64
CA ALA A 78 -1.73 7.61 -0.15
C ALA A 78 -0.89 6.58 -0.91
N VAL A 79 0.22 7.00 -1.51
CA VAL A 79 1.16 6.10 -2.21
C VAL A 79 1.92 5.26 -1.19
N ASP A 80 2.50 5.90 -0.17
CA ASP A 80 3.31 5.22 0.85
C ASP A 80 2.53 4.09 1.55
N ALA A 81 1.26 4.32 1.88
CA ALA A 81 0.43 3.31 2.54
C ALA A 81 0.16 2.10 1.62
N VAL A 82 -0.07 2.33 0.33
CA VAL A 82 -0.25 1.25 -0.65
C VAL A 82 1.02 0.43 -0.76
N VAL A 83 2.17 1.08 -0.95
CA VAL A 83 3.47 0.42 -1.11
C VAL A 83 3.84 -0.37 0.15
N SER A 84 3.72 0.23 1.34
CA SER A 84 4.03 -0.46 2.59
C SER A 84 3.15 -1.70 2.77
N VAL A 85 1.83 -1.59 2.57
CA VAL A 85 0.93 -2.75 2.74
C VAL A 85 1.24 -3.83 1.71
N ALA A 86 1.39 -3.48 0.43
CA ALA A 86 1.64 -4.42 -0.66
C ALA A 86 2.96 -5.19 -0.48
N THR A 87 4.00 -4.52 0.00
CA THR A 87 5.34 -5.11 0.14
C THR A 87 5.58 -5.75 1.51
N SER A 88 4.67 -5.56 2.47
CA SER A 88 4.88 -6.00 3.86
C SER A 88 5.06 -7.51 4.02
N ARG A 89 4.39 -8.31 3.19
CA ARG A 89 4.39 -9.77 3.27
C ARG A 89 5.15 -10.45 2.15
N LEU A 90 5.51 -9.70 1.10
CA LEU A 90 6.04 -10.24 -0.16
C LEU A 90 5.18 -11.41 -0.63
N ASP A 91 3.92 -11.11 -0.94
CA ASP A 91 2.92 -12.07 -1.43
C ASP A 91 2.38 -11.55 -2.77
N GLU A 92 2.33 -12.40 -3.80
CA GLU A 92 1.92 -12.02 -5.16
C GLU A 92 0.54 -11.32 -5.18
N GLU A 93 -0.42 -11.78 -4.38
CA GLU A 93 -1.76 -11.17 -4.33
C GLU A 93 -1.73 -9.75 -3.76
N ASP A 94 -0.91 -9.53 -2.73
CA ASP A 94 -0.71 -8.23 -2.09
C ASP A 94 0.03 -7.26 -3.02
N LEU A 95 1.06 -7.72 -3.74
CA LEU A 95 1.81 -6.94 -4.72
C LEU A 95 0.91 -6.50 -5.88
N LYS A 96 0.13 -7.43 -6.43
CA LYS A 96 -0.83 -7.16 -7.51
C LYS A 96 -1.92 -6.20 -7.07
N TRP A 97 -2.41 -6.34 -5.84
CA TRP A 97 -3.35 -5.40 -5.24
C TRP A 97 -2.76 -3.98 -5.17
N GLY A 98 -1.53 -3.85 -4.70
CA GLY A 98 -0.84 -2.56 -4.59
C GLY A 98 -0.65 -1.89 -5.94
N ALA A 99 -0.16 -2.64 -6.93
CA ALA A 99 -0.01 -2.15 -8.30
C ALA A 99 -1.36 -1.69 -8.89
N GLY A 100 -2.44 -2.44 -8.64
CA GLY A 100 -3.79 -2.06 -9.04
C GLY A 100 -4.22 -0.71 -8.45
N CYS A 101 -4.02 -0.51 -7.15
CA CYS A 101 -4.36 0.76 -6.49
C CYS A 101 -3.56 1.94 -7.07
N LEU A 102 -2.25 1.78 -7.29
CA LEU A 102 -1.43 2.85 -7.86
C LEU A 102 -1.78 3.15 -9.33
N LEU A 103 -2.21 2.16 -10.11
CA LEU A 103 -2.71 2.39 -11.46
C LEU A 103 -4.04 3.16 -11.47
N ASP A 104 -4.92 2.90 -10.50
CA ASP A 104 -6.15 3.68 -10.34
C ASP A 104 -5.83 5.14 -9.94
N VAL A 105 -4.83 5.37 -9.07
CA VAL A 105 -4.33 6.72 -8.75
C VAL A 105 -3.77 7.40 -10.00
N MET A 106 -2.98 6.70 -10.82
CA MET A 106 -2.48 7.23 -12.10
C MET A 106 -3.61 7.60 -13.06
N ASP A 107 -4.67 6.79 -13.12
CA ASP A 107 -5.84 7.10 -13.95
C ASP A 107 -6.54 8.37 -13.46
N ALA A 108 -6.73 8.52 -12.15
CA ALA A 108 -7.31 9.71 -11.54
C ALA A 108 -6.44 10.96 -11.78
N LEU A 109 -5.12 10.85 -11.63
CA LEU A 109 -4.17 11.90 -11.98
C LEU A 109 -4.30 12.30 -13.46
N ARG A 110 -4.37 11.32 -14.37
CA ARG A 110 -4.54 11.57 -15.80
C ARG A 110 -5.84 12.31 -16.08
N GLN A 111 -6.93 11.97 -15.39
CA GLN A 111 -8.21 12.67 -15.51
C GLN A 111 -8.12 14.12 -15.01
N ARG A 112 -7.47 14.37 -13.86
CA ARG A 112 -7.21 15.74 -13.37
C ARG A 112 -6.36 16.55 -14.35
N ALA A 113 -5.37 15.92 -14.99
CA ALA A 113 -4.52 16.58 -16.00
C ALA A 113 -5.33 17.15 -17.18
N LEU A 114 -6.42 16.47 -17.56
CA LEU A 114 -7.31 16.94 -18.64
C LEU A 114 -8.08 18.20 -18.26
N THR A 115 -8.30 18.46 -16.98
CA THR A 115 -9.05 19.63 -16.48
C THR A 115 -8.16 20.75 -15.97
N GLU A 116 -7.05 20.43 -15.31
CA GLU A 116 -6.19 21.39 -14.61
C GLU A 116 -4.85 21.64 -15.31
N GLY A 117 -4.48 20.79 -16.29
CA GLY A 117 -3.24 20.91 -17.06
C GLY A 117 -2.16 19.90 -16.65
N TYR A 118 -1.13 19.81 -17.47
CA TYR A 118 -0.10 18.77 -17.36
C TYR A 118 0.95 19.01 -16.28
N GLU A 119 1.15 20.25 -15.82
CA GLU A 119 2.24 20.56 -14.87
C GLU A 119 2.02 19.91 -13.50
N THR A 120 0.78 19.91 -12.99
CA THR A 120 0.43 19.24 -11.72
C THR A 120 0.43 17.73 -11.83
N TYR A 121 0.18 17.19 -13.04
CA TYR A 121 0.26 15.76 -13.30
C TYR A 121 1.69 15.23 -13.22
N VAL A 122 2.66 15.94 -13.79
CA VAL A 122 4.05 15.43 -13.86
C VAL A 122 4.67 15.27 -12.48
N LEU A 123 4.45 16.23 -11.58
CA LEU A 123 4.98 16.19 -10.22
C LEU A 123 4.40 15.01 -9.44
N ASP A 124 3.07 14.85 -9.47
CA ASP A 124 2.40 13.79 -8.71
C ASP A 124 2.56 12.39 -9.34
N ALA A 125 2.79 12.31 -10.66
CA ALA A 125 3.03 11.04 -11.35
C ALA A 125 4.39 10.42 -10.99
N GLU A 126 5.39 11.24 -10.65
CA GLU A 126 6.70 10.75 -10.21
C GLU A 126 6.56 9.92 -8.93
N ASP A 127 5.84 10.43 -7.92
CA ASP A 127 5.60 9.73 -6.67
C ASP A 127 4.91 8.37 -6.89
N VAL A 128 3.91 8.31 -7.78
CA VAL A 128 3.20 7.06 -8.06
C VAL A 128 4.05 6.07 -8.85
N LEU A 129 4.89 6.56 -9.77
CA LEU A 129 5.83 5.72 -10.53
C LEU A 129 6.90 5.12 -9.62
N ASP A 130 7.43 5.89 -8.67
CA ASP A 130 8.39 5.40 -7.67
C ASP A 130 7.76 4.32 -6.78
N GLY A 131 6.49 4.48 -6.41
CA GLY A 131 5.73 3.46 -5.70
C GLY A 131 5.55 2.17 -6.50
N LEU A 132 5.23 2.29 -7.79
CA LEU A 132 5.13 1.15 -8.71
C LEU A 132 6.48 0.44 -8.90
N GLU A 133 7.57 1.19 -9.01
CA GLU A 133 8.92 0.64 -9.07
C GLU A 133 9.26 -0.15 -7.80
N SER A 134 8.88 0.37 -6.63
CA SER A 134 9.09 -0.31 -5.34
C SER A 134 8.34 -1.64 -5.25
N ILE A 135 7.09 -1.68 -5.75
CA ILE A 135 6.30 -2.93 -5.81
C ILE A 135 6.92 -3.93 -6.79
N LEU A 136 7.36 -3.48 -7.97
CA LEU A 136 8.02 -4.35 -8.94
C LEU A 136 9.36 -4.90 -8.42
N ALA A 137 10.12 -4.10 -7.69
CA ALA A 137 11.34 -4.56 -7.05
C ALA A 137 11.05 -5.64 -5.98
N ALA A 138 9.94 -5.51 -5.25
CA ALA A 138 9.50 -6.51 -4.28
C ALA A 138 9.05 -7.82 -4.94
N ASP A 139 8.37 -7.74 -6.09
CA ASP A 139 7.98 -8.89 -6.93
C ASP A 139 9.20 -9.71 -7.35
N ILE A 140 10.25 -9.05 -7.87
CA ILE A 140 11.51 -9.74 -8.23
C ILE A 140 12.18 -10.41 -7.02
N VAL A 141 12.08 -9.80 -5.84
CA VAL A 141 12.65 -10.38 -4.60
C VAL A 141 11.84 -11.59 -4.14
N GLU A 142 10.51 -11.53 -4.26
CA GLU A 142 9.60 -12.62 -3.92
C GLU A 142 9.87 -13.86 -4.80
N ASP A 143 9.92 -13.68 -6.12
CA ASP A 143 10.31 -14.73 -7.08
C ASP A 143 11.65 -15.39 -6.69
N ALA A 144 12.67 -14.58 -6.39
CA ALA A 144 13.99 -15.08 -6.03
C ALA A 144 14.03 -15.87 -4.71
N ILE A 145 13.13 -15.54 -3.76
CA ILE A 145 12.97 -16.29 -2.52
C ILE A 145 12.26 -17.61 -2.79
N GLU A 146 11.21 -17.63 -3.62
CA GLU A 146 10.49 -18.85 -3.99
C GLU A 146 11.43 -19.84 -4.71
N ASP A 147 12.18 -19.37 -5.72
CA ASP A 147 13.18 -20.15 -6.45
C ASP A 147 14.21 -20.80 -5.50
N ALA A 148 14.72 -20.02 -4.54
CA ALA A 148 15.72 -20.50 -3.58
C ALA A 148 15.15 -21.56 -2.61
N ILE A 149 13.86 -21.47 -2.27
CA ILE A 149 13.16 -22.45 -1.44
C ILE A 149 12.93 -23.73 -2.24
N GLU A 150 12.49 -23.64 -3.50
CA GLU A 150 12.29 -24.79 -4.38
C GLU A 150 13.60 -25.55 -4.60
N ASP A 151 14.69 -24.84 -4.95
CA ASP A 151 16.03 -25.41 -5.10
C ASP A 151 16.51 -26.15 -3.83
N ALA A 152 16.26 -25.58 -2.65
CA ALA A 152 16.63 -26.19 -1.37
C ALA A 152 15.84 -27.46 -1.06
N LEU A 153 14.58 -27.53 -1.49
CA LEU A 153 13.70 -28.69 -1.31
C LEU A 153 14.02 -29.81 -2.32
N GLU A 154 14.42 -29.47 -3.55
CA GLU A 154 14.79 -30.44 -4.59
C GLU A 154 16.23 -30.96 -4.45
N GLY A 155 17.16 -30.13 -3.98
CA GLY A 155 18.58 -30.48 -3.78
C GLY A 155 18.88 -31.31 -2.52
N GLY A 156 17.87 -31.54 -1.67
CA GLY A 156 17.96 -32.32 -0.44
C GLY A 156 17.61 -33.79 -0.59
N VAL A 157 18.31 -34.54 -1.46
CA VAL A 157 18.30 -36.02 -1.53
C VAL A 157 19.73 -36.59 -1.59
#